data_AF-M2XVT8-F1
#
_entry.id   AF-M2XVT8-F1
#
_cell.length_a   1.000
_cell.length_b   1.000
_cell.length_c   1.000
_cell.angle_alpha   90.00
_cell.angle_beta   90.00
_cell.angle_gamma   90.00
#
_symmetry.space_group_name_H-M   'P 1'
#
loop_
_entity.id
_entity.type
_entity.pdbx_description
1 polymer ?
#
loop_
_entity_poly.entity_id
_entity_poly.type
_entity_poly.pdbx_seq_one_letter_code
_entity_poly.pdbx_strand_id
1 'polypeptide(L)'
;MSRLADFCQKVPGLRGFYNFLARVHLRGVEKELRKYGLRYDDLLNEQDPDVKQAIEMLPEHEKQLRAKRFIRAFDLSMKKTQLPEEIAQKEDIWNPYLRSRIQLIRRERHRNETYK
;
A
#
# COMPACT_ATOMS: atom_id res chain seq x y z
N MET A 1 5.27 -0.85 -15.89
CA MET A 1 6.21 -1.33 -14.85
C MET A 1 6.22 -2.86 -14.67
N SER A 2 5.17 -3.62 -15.04
CA SER A 2 5.14 -5.08 -14.82
C SER A 2 6.05 -5.92 -15.74
N ARG A 3 6.24 -5.53 -17.01
CA ARG A 3 6.93 -6.37 -18.00
C ARG A 3 8.37 -6.76 -17.64
N LEU A 4 9.10 -5.90 -16.93
CA LEU A 4 10.48 -6.19 -16.49
C LEU A 4 10.51 -7.11 -15.26
N ALA A 5 9.58 -6.93 -14.33
CA ALA A 5 9.46 -7.82 -13.18
C ALA A 5 9.02 -9.23 -13.61
N ASP A 6 8.08 -9.31 -14.55
CA ASP A 6 7.63 -10.57 -15.16
C ASP A 6 8.77 -11.30 -15.87
N PHE A 7 9.72 -10.56 -16.46
CA PHE A 7 10.91 -11.11 -17.10
C PHE A 7 11.91 -11.65 -16.05
N CYS A 8 12.28 -10.87 -15.04
CA CYS A 8 13.20 -11.30 -13.98
C CYS A 8 12.72 -12.54 -13.20
N GLN A 9 11.40 -12.73 -13.08
CA GLN A 9 10.81 -13.90 -12.45
C GLN A 9 10.81 -15.16 -13.33
N LYS A 10 10.90 -15.03 -14.66
CA LYS A 10 10.88 -16.15 -15.61
C LYS A 10 12.26 -16.76 -15.86
N VAL A 11 13.34 -16.02 -15.58
CA VAL A 11 14.71 -16.52 -15.76
C VAL A 11 15.15 -17.39 -14.56
N PRO A 12 15.52 -18.66 -14.77
CA PRO A 12 16.01 -19.53 -13.70
C PRO A 12 17.32 -18.98 -13.10
N GLY A 13 17.44 -18.99 -11.77
CA GLY A 13 18.57 -18.41 -11.03
C GLY A 13 18.35 -16.96 -10.58
N LEU A 14 17.95 -16.05 -11.49
CA LEU A 14 17.64 -14.65 -11.16
C LEU A 14 16.42 -14.51 -10.26
N ARG A 15 15.41 -15.38 -10.42
CA ARG A 15 14.20 -15.38 -9.58
C ARG A 15 14.52 -15.50 -8.09
N GLY A 16 15.46 -16.37 -7.70
CA GLY A 16 15.82 -16.60 -6.29
C GLY A 16 16.47 -15.37 -5.67
N PHE A 17 17.40 -14.76 -6.39
CA PHE A 17 18.09 -13.54 -5.97
C PHE A 17 17.13 -12.34 -5.92
N TYR A 18 16.30 -12.15 -6.94
CA TYR A 18 15.28 -11.10 -6.96
C TYR A 18 14.31 -11.23 -5.78
N ASN A 19 13.82 -12.45 -5.50
CA ASN A 19 12.96 -12.71 -4.36
C ASN A 19 13.67 -12.49 -3.02
N PHE A 20 14.98 -12.71 -2.93
CA PHE A 20 15.75 -12.36 -1.75
C PHE A 20 15.81 -10.85 -1.56
N LEU A 21 16.21 -10.10 -2.58
CA LEU A 21 16.27 -8.64 -2.54
C LEU A 21 14.89 -8.03 -2.23
N ALA A 22 13.84 -8.52 -2.88
CA ALA A 22 12.46 -8.09 -2.62
C ALA A 22 12.06 -8.33 -1.15
N ARG A 23 12.40 -9.49 -0.58
CA ARG A 23 12.13 -9.77 0.85
C ARG A 23 12.88 -8.83 1.78
N VAL A 24 14.15 -8.54 1.52
CA VAL A 24 14.94 -7.60 2.32
C VAL A 24 14.33 -6.20 2.27
N HIS A 25 13.96 -5.74 1.08
CA HIS A 25 13.29 -4.46 0.89
C HIS A 25 11.95 -4.39 1.63
N LEU A 26 11.10 -5.41 1.46
CA LEU A 26 9.79 -5.47 2.11
C LEU A 26 9.90 -5.48 3.64
N ARG A 27 10.90 -6.16 4.21
CA ARG A 27 11.18 -6.12 5.65
C ARG A 27 11.57 -4.72 6.14
N GLY A 28 12.38 -4.01 5.36
CA GLY A 28 12.73 -2.62 5.64
C GLY A 28 11.50 -1.71 5.63
N VAL A 29 10.67 -1.83 4.60
CA VAL A 29 9.41 -1.09 4.48
C VAL A 29 8.45 -1.41 5.63
N GLU A 30 8.30 -2.70 5.98
CA GLU A 30 7.47 -3.11 7.11
C GLU A 30 7.92 -2.45 8.41
N LYS A 31 9.23 -2.47 8.69
CA LYS A 31 9.79 -1.84 9.87
C LYS A 31 9.47 -0.34 9.92
N GLU A 32 9.62 0.38 8.82
CA GLU A 32 9.31 1.81 8.78
C GLU A 32 7.81 2.09 8.93
N LEU A 33 6.94 1.26 8.32
CA LEU A 33 5.50 1.40 8.46
C LEU A 33 5.01 1.11 9.89
N ARG A 34 5.58 0.11 10.57
CA ARG A 34 5.27 -0.23 11.98
C ARG A 34 5.53 0.95 12.91
N LYS A 35 6.64 1.67 12.71
CA LYS A 35 7.02 2.84 13.53
C LYS A 35 5.95 3.93 13.57
N TYR A 36 5.20 4.10 12.48
CA TYR A 36 4.16 5.12 12.35
C TYR A 36 2.73 4.56 12.42
N GLY A 37 2.59 3.22 12.47
CA GLY A 37 1.30 2.54 12.40
C GLY A 37 0.56 2.81 11.09
N LEU A 38 1.28 2.88 9.98
CA LEU A 38 0.69 3.04 8.64
C LEU A 38 0.51 1.66 7.98
N ARG A 39 -0.51 1.53 7.14
CA ARG A 39 -0.67 0.37 6.26
C ARG A 39 0.00 0.63 4.92
N TYR A 40 0.35 -0.43 4.21
CA TYR A 40 1.02 -0.27 2.92
C TYR A 40 0.16 0.49 1.89
N ASP A 41 -1.16 0.26 1.90
CA ASP A 41 -2.11 0.96 1.02
C ASP A 41 -2.26 2.46 1.35
N ASP A 42 -1.79 2.90 2.53
CA ASP A 42 -1.77 4.33 2.89
C ASP A 42 -0.69 5.10 2.09
N LEU A 43 0.30 4.41 1.51
CA LEU A 43 1.38 5.00 0.70
C LEU A 43 0.99 5.30 -0.75
N LEU A 44 -0.21 4.90 -1.18
CA LEU A 44 -0.66 5.13 -2.56
C LEU A 44 -0.86 6.63 -2.83
N ASN A 45 -0.42 7.09 -3.99
CA ASN A 45 -0.53 8.50 -4.37
C ASN A 45 -2.01 8.90 -4.56
N GLU A 46 -2.49 9.81 -3.72
CA GLU A 46 -3.88 10.31 -3.77
C GLU A 46 -4.16 11.18 -5.01
N GLN A 47 -3.13 11.67 -5.70
CA GLN A 47 -3.27 12.41 -6.96
C GLN A 47 -3.61 11.50 -8.14
N ASP A 48 -3.41 10.19 -8.03
CA ASP A 48 -3.87 9.24 -9.06
C ASP A 48 -5.41 9.20 -9.06
N PRO A 49 -6.08 9.48 -10.19
CA PRO A 49 -7.54 9.51 -10.26
C PRO A 49 -8.17 8.18 -9.85
N ASP A 50 -7.54 7.04 -10.15
CA ASP A 50 -8.06 5.72 -9.76
C ASP A 50 -8.04 5.56 -8.23
N VAL A 51 -7.00 6.09 -7.57
CA VAL A 51 -6.84 6.02 -6.11
C VAL A 51 -7.82 6.97 -5.43
N LYS A 52 -7.96 8.20 -5.94
CA LYS A 52 -8.92 9.18 -5.43
C LYS A 52 -10.36 8.61 -5.46
N GLN A 53 -10.77 8.08 -6.61
CA GLN A 53 -12.08 7.44 -6.74
C GLN A 53 -12.23 6.23 -5.81
N ALA A 54 -11.18 5.41 -5.66
CA ALA A 54 -11.21 4.28 -4.73
C ALA A 54 -11.39 4.72 -3.28
N ILE A 55 -10.78 5.83 -2.86
CA ILE A 55 -10.95 6.41 -1.52
C ILE A 55 -12.38 6.93 -1.36
N GLU A 56 -12.93 7.63 -2.35
CA GLU A 56 -14.30 8.15 -2.32
C GLU A 56 -15.35 7.03 -2.21
N MET A 57 -15.08 5.87 -2.81
CA MET A 57 -15.92 4.66 -2.72
C MET A 57 -15.82 3.92 -1.37
N LEU A 58 -14.85 4.24 -0.50
CA LEU A 58 -14.72 3.55 0.78
C LEU A 58 -15.94 3.84 1.68
N PRO A 59 -16.39 2.86 2.49
CA PRO A 59 -17.38 3.13 3.50
C PRO A 59 -16.81 4.11 4.53
N GLU A 60 -17.67 4.92 5.13
CA GLU A 60 -17.25 6.04 5.98
C GLU A 60 -16.37 5.62 7.16
N HIS A 61 -16.66 4.46 7.77
CA HIS A 61 -15.85 3.93 8.85
C HIS A 61 -14.40 3.61 8.43
N GLU A 62 -14.17 3.07 7.23
CA GLU A 62 -12.82 2.80 6.72
C GLU A 62 -12.07 4.10 6.42
N LYS A 63 -12.77 5.12 5.88
CA LYS A 63 -12.21 6.46 5.66
C LYS A 63 -11.73 7.08 6.97
N GLN A 64 -12.55 7.01 8.02
CA GLN A 64 -12.20 7.52 9.35
C GLN A 64 -11.01 6.76 9.95
N LEU A 65 -10.96 5.43 9.81
CA LEU A 65 -9.81 4.64 10.25
C LEU A 65 -8.52 5.02 9.51
N ARG A 66 -8.60 5.26 8.19
CA ARG A 66 -7.48 5.80 7.38
C ARG A 66 -7.03 7.17 7.89
N ALA A 67 -7.97 8.10 8.09
CA ALA A 67 -7.66 9.43 8.60
C ALA A 67 -6.98 9.39 9.98
N LYS A 68 -7.45 8.53 10.89
CA LYS A 68 -6.83 8.33 12.21
C LYS A 68 -5.37 7.87 12.10
N ARG A 69 -5.05 6.97 11.16
CA ARG A 69 -3.67 6.53 10.91
C ARG A 69 -2.78 7.68 10.43
N PHE A 70 -3.28 8.52 9.53
CA PHE A 70 -2.51 9.68 9.06
C PHE A 70 -2.29 10.73 10.15
N ILE A 71 -3.32 11.06 10.93
CA ILE A 71 -3.19 12.00 12.05
C ILE A 71 -2.13 11.50 13.03
N ARG A 72 -2.18 10.21 13.38
CA ARG A 72 -1.19 9.55 14.24
C ARG A 72 0.22 9.61 13.64
N ALA A 73 0.37 9.24 12.38
CA ALA A 73 1.67 9.25 11.71
C ALA A 73 2.26 10.66 11.64
N PHE A 74 1.43 11.67 11.38
CA PHE A 74 1.83 13.07 11.37
C PHE A 74 2.28 13.53 12.75
N ASP A 75 1.51 13.24 13.81
CA ASP A 75 1.85 13.56 15.19
C ASP A 75 3.21 12.97 15.61
N LEU A 76 3.42 11.68 15.33
CA LEU A 76 4.69 10.99 15.60
C LEU A 76 5.86 11.58 14.80
N SER A 77 5.62 11.89 13.52
CA SER A 77 6.63 12.51 12.64
C SER A 77 7.04 13.90 13.11
N MET A 78 6.09 14.69 13.60
CA MET A 78 6.35 16.01 14.19
C MET A 78 7.13 15.88 15.49
N LYS A 79 6.75 14.93 16.36
CA LYS A 79 7.42 14.66 17.64
C LYS A 79 8.78 13.96 17.51
N LYS A 80 9.15 13.47 16.32
CA LYS A 80 10.33 12.61 16.09
C LYS A 80 10.36 11.38 17.01
N THR A 81 9.17 10.87 17.33
CA THR A 81 8.97 9.67 18.14
C THR A 81 8.37 8.55 17.30
N GLN A 82 8.34 7.33 17.85
CA GLN A 82 7.81 6.14 17.19
C GLN A 82 6.74 5.52 18.07
N LEU A 83 5.87 4.72 17.45
CA LEU A 83 4.85 3.96 18.15
C LEU A 83 5.51 2.95 19.11
N PRO A 84 4.97 2.76 20.34
CA PRO A 84 5.43 1.69 21.22
C PRO A 84 5.32 0.32 20.54
N GLU A 85 6.33 -0.53 20.76
CA GLU A 85 6.47 -1.82 20.08
C GLU A 85 5.24 -2.74 20.25
N GLU A 86 4.65 -2.75 21.45
CA GLU A 86 3.44 -3.55 21.75
C GLU A 86 2.23 -3.17 20.89
N ILE A 87 2.12 -1.89 20.52
CA ILE A 87 1.03 -1.39 19.67
C ILE A 87 1.41 -1.60 18.20
N ALA A 88 2.67 -1.34 17.85
CA ALA A 88 3.18 -1.51 16.49
C ALA A 88 3.07 -2.94 15.97
N GLN A 89 3.20 -3.95 16.85
CA GLN A 89 3.03 -5.36 16.50
C GLN A 89 1.57 -5.75 16.22
N LYS A 90 0.60 -5.06 16.84
CA LYS A 90 -0.84 -5.31 16.64
C LYS A 90 -1.37 -4.78 15.30
N GLU A 91 -0.64 -3.88 14.66
CA GLU A 91 -1.03 -3.31 13.37
C GLU A 91 -0.85 -4.33 12.24
N ASP A 92 -1.91 -4.46 11.44
CA ASP A 92 -1.94 -5.28 10.24
C ASP A 92 -1.59 -4.44 9.01
N ILE A 93 -0.30 -4.35 8.71
CA ILE A 93 0.26 -3.47 7.66
C ILE A 93 -0.10 -3.95 6.26
N TRP A 94 -0.13 -5.27 6.09
CA TRP A 94 -0.25 -5.92 4.78
C TRP A 94 -1.71 -6.15 4.37
N ASN A 95 -2.68 -5.81 5.22
CA ASN A 95 -4.10 -5.89 4.91
C ASN A 95 -4.51 -4.87 3.83
N PRO A 96 -4.82 -5.33 2.61
CA PRO A 96 -5.16 -4.44 1.51
C PRO A 96 -6.63 -4.03 1.60
N TYR A 97 -6.90 -2.73 1.61
CA TYR A 97 -8.26 -2.19 1.65
C TYR A 97 -8.60 -1.28 0.45
N LEU A 98 -7.59 -0.81 -0.28
CA LEU A 98 -7.76 0.03 -1.48
C LEU A 98 -7.50 -0.73 -2.77
N ARG A 99 -6.55 -1.68 -2.77
CA ARG A 99 -6.09 -2.35 -4.01
C ARG A 99 -7.20 -3.05 -4.78
N SER A 100 -8.14 -3.71 -4.09
CA SER A 100 -9.27 -4.40 -4.72
C SER A 100 -10.16 -3.42 -5.48
N ARG A 101 -10.46 -2.26 -4.87
CA ARG A 101 -11.28 -1.20 -5.46
C ARG A 101 -10.59 -0.52 -6.64
N ILE A 102 -9.30 -0.23 -6.52
CA ILE A 102 -8.48 0.30 -7.63
C ILE A 102 -8.49 -0.65 -8.83
N GLN A 103 -8.41 -1.96 -8.61
CA GLN A 103 -8.50 -2.94 -9.69
C GLN A 103 -9.88 -2.94 -10.36
N LEU A 104 -10.97 -2.78 -9.60
CA LEU A 104 -12.32 -2.66 -10.16
C LEU A 104 -12.45 -1.42 -11.04
N ILE A 105 -12.03 -0.25 -10.53
CA ILE A 105 -12.06 1.03 -11.27
C ILE A 105 -11.25 0.93 -12.57
N ARG A 106 -10.04 0.36 -12.52
CA ARG A 106 -9.21 0.15 -13.71
C ARG A 106 -9.87 -0.76 -14.75
N ARG A 107 -10.55 -1.83 -14.30
CA ARG A 107 -11.30 -2.73 -15.18
C ARG A 107 -12.50 -2.04 -15.81
N GLU A 108 -13.23 -1.23 -15.05
CA GLU A 108 -14.36 -0.44 -15.56
C GLU A 108 -13.90 0.60 -16.57
N ARG A 109 -12.81 1.31 -16.29
CA ARG A 109 -12.18 2.26 -17.22
C ARG A 109 -11.78 1.59 -18.53
N HIS A 110 -11.05 0.48 -18.47
CA HIS A 110 -10.66 -0.29 -19.66
C HIS A 110 -11.89 -0.79 -20.45
N ARG A 111 -12.93 -1.28 -19.75
CA ARG A 111 -14.19 -1.69 -20.38
C ARG A 111 -14.77 -0.51 -21.17
N ASN A 112 -14.96 0.63 -20.52
CA ASN A 112 -15.55 1.81 -21.15
C ASN A 112 -14.72 2.33 -22.34
N GLU A 113 -13.39 2.17 -22.31
CA GLU A 113 -12.50 2.48 -23.44
C GLU A 113 -12.67 1.50 -24.61
N THR A 114 -12.89 0.20 -24.33
CA THR A 114 -13.05 -0.83 -25.39
C THR A 114 -14.42 -0.84 -26.07
N TYR A 115 -15.48 -0.41 -25.39
CA TYR A 115 -16.85 -0.37 -25.93
C TYR A 115 -17.26 1.02 -26.42
N LYS A 116 -16.34 1.98 -26.47
CA LYS A 116 -16.48 3.26 -27.17
C LYS A 116 -15.98 3.13 -28.59
#